data_AF-A0A9Q4H4Y2-F1
#
_entry.id   AF-A0A9Q4H4Y2-F1
#
_cell.length_a   1.000
_cell.length_b   1.000
_cell.length_c   1.000
_cell.angle_alpha   90.00
_cell.angle_beta   90.00
_cell.angle_gamma   90.00
#
_symmetry.space_group_name_H-M   'P 1'
#
loop_
_entity.id
_entity.type
_entity.pdbx_description
1 polymer ?
#
loop_
_entity_poly.entity_id
_entity_poly.type
_entity_poly.pdbx_seq_one_letter_code
_entity_poly.pdbx_strand_id
1 'polypeptide(L)' 'MPKKKYYCTGLKNAPENINSCCHQHDRDYGVNGKVSRAEADKRLRDCLIAQNRPIFAWCAWLAVRCFGWYFWKKKKGK' A
#
# COMPACT_ATOMS: atom_id res chain seq x y z
N MET A 1 -12.59 -19.19 12.52
CA MET A 1 -11.23 -18.70 12.16
C MET A 1 -11.33 -17.20 11.89
N PRO A 2 -10.50 -16.33 12.52
CA PRO A 2 -10.58 -14.90 12.26
C PRO A 2 -10.30 -14.64 10.78
N LYS A 3 -11.19 -13.89 10.11
CA LYS A 3 -11.03 -13.52 8.69
C LYS A 3 -9.72 -12.74 8.54
N LYS A 4 -8.74 -13.28 7.81
CA LYS A 4 -7.51 -12.55 7.46
C LYS A 4 -7.93 -11.26 6.73
N LYS A 5 -7.66 -10.10 7.35
CA LYS A 5 -7.89 -8.79 6.73
C LYS A 5 -6.81 -8.58 5.68
N TYR A 6 -7.22 -8.40 4.43
CA TYR A 6 -6.33 -8.08 3.32
C TYR A 6 -6.26 -6.56 3.17
N TYR A 7 -5.12 -5.98 3.53
CA TYR A 7 -4.86 -4.55 3.42
C TYR A 7 -4.31 -4.17 2.05
N CYS A 8 -3.73 -5.13 1.34
CA CYS A 8 -3.22 -4.88 0.00
C CYS A 8 -4.38 -4.81 -1.01
N THR A 9 -4.86 -3.59 -1.27
CA THR A 9 -5.96 -3.33 -2.20
C THR A 9 -5.63 -3.93 -3.57
N GLY A 10 -6.43 -4.90 -4.02
CA GLY A 10 -6.26 -5.56 -5.32
C GLY A 10 -5.52 -6.90 -5.29
N LEU A 11 -4.87 -7.29 -4.19
CA LEU A 11 -4.25 -8.61 -4.04
C LEU A 11 -5.06 -9.49 -3.08
N LYS A 12 -6.05 -10.20 -3.65
CA LYS A 12 -6.70 -11.30 -2.96
C LYS A 12 -5.67 -12.43 -2.83
N ASN A 13 -5.20 -12.72 -1.61
CA ASN A 13 -4.12 -13.67 -1.26
C ASN A 13 -2.69 -13.12 -1.21
N ALA A 14 -2.49 -11.84 -0.87
CA ALA A 14 -1.15 -11.38 -0.52
C ALA A 14 -0.57 -12.21 0.64
N PRO A 15 0.68 -12.71 0.55
CA PRO A 15 1.35 -13.37 1.64
C PRO A 15 1.47 -12.44 2.86
N GLU A 16 1.54 -13.01 4.06
CA GLU A 16 1.34 -12.29 5.33
C GLU A 16 2.36 -11.16 5.54
N ASN A 17 3.56 -11.34 5.01
CA ASN A 17 4.62 -10.34 4.96
C ASN A 17 4.24 -9.15 4.07
N ILE A 18 3.67 -9.37 2.88
CA ILE A 18 3.19 -8.27 2.03
C ILE A 18 2.04 -7.55 2.72
N ASN A 19 1.15 -8.30 3.38
CA ASN A 19 0.00 -7.73 4.06
C ASN A 19 0.39 -6.74 5.17
N SER A 20 1.49 -6.98 5.90
CA SER A 20 2.00 -6.03 6.89
C SER A 20 2.56 -4.76 6.26
N CYS A 21 3.27 -4.86 5.13
CA CYS A 21 3.72 -3.68 4.36
C CYS A 21 2.53 -2.83 3.88
N CYS A 22 1.47 -3.46 3.35
CA CYS A 22 0.30 -2.74 2.85
C CYS A 22 -0.53 -2.13 4.00
N HIS A 23 -0.58 -2.77 5.17
CA HIS A 23 -1.19 -2.18 6.36
C HIS A 23 -0.46 -0.91 6.82
N GLN A 24 0.88 -0.93 6.80
CA GLN A 24 1.69 0.25 7.10
C GLN A 24 1.48 1.36 6.06
N HIS A 25 1.40 1.02 4.77
CA HIS A 25 1.08 1.97 3.70
C HIS A 25 -0.28 2.63 3.93
N ASP A 26 -1.33 1.86 4.20
CA ASP A 26 -2.67 2.40 4.48
C ASP A 26 -2.69 3.34 5.69
N ARG A 27 -1.92 3.03 6.74
CA ARG A 27 -1.78 3.88 7.93
C ARG A 27 -1.07 5.20 7.60
N ASP A 28 -0.01 5.14 6.81
CA ASP A 28 0.78 6.30 6.39
C ASP A 28 0.05 7.14 5.32
N TYR A 29 -0.83 6.52 4.53
CA TYR A 29 -1.61 7.14 3.47
C TYR A 29 -2.96 7.71 3.96
N GLY A 30 -3.44 7.24 5.11
CA GLY A 30 -4.70 7.66 5.70
C GLY A 30 -4.76 9.14 6.08
N VAL A 31 -5.94 9.63 6.47
CA VAL A 31 -6.16 11.04 6.86
C VAL A 31 -5.28 11.46 8.05
N ASN A 32 -4.91 10.49 8.90
CA ASN A 32 -4.01 10.67 10.04
C ASN A 32 -2.55 10.27 9.74
N GLY A 33 -2.22 10.05 8.46
CA GLY A 33 -0.87 9.74 8.02
C GLY A 33 0.09 10.87 8.38
N LYS A 34 1.19 10.55 9.05
CA LYS A 34 2.20 11.55 9.47
C LYS A 34 3.17 11.93 8.35
N VAL A 35 3.08 11.27 7.20
CA VAL A 35 4.05 11.38 6.11
C VAL A 35 3.37 11.77 4.81
N SER A 36 4.15 12.32 3.88
CA SER A 36 3.65 12.62 2.55
C SER A 36 3.27 11.33 1.82
N ARG A 37 2.33 11.41 0.86
CA ARG A 37 1.95 10.26 0.04
C ARG A 37 3.14 9.64 -0.68
N ALA A 38 4.06 10.48 -1.18
CA ALA A 38 5.28 10.03 -1.84
C ALA A 38 6.17 9.22 -0.90
N GLU A 39 6.22 9.63 0.36
CA GLU A 39 6.99 8.92 1.37
C GLU A 39 6.30 7.63 1.82
N ALA A 40 4.97 7.61 1.94
CA ALA A 40 4.22 6.38 2.15
C ALA A 40 4.48 5.36 1.03
N ASP A 41 4.41 5.79 -0.24
CA ASP A 41 4.69 4.95 -1.41
C ASP A 41 6.13 4.41 -1.37
N LYS A 42 7.12 5.28 -1.07
CA LYS A 42 8.53 4.89 -0.93
C LYS A 42 8.72 3.83 0.15
N ARG A 43 8.10 4.01 1.32
CA ARG A 43 8.16 3.05 2.44
C ARG A 43 7.55 1.71 2.07
N LEU A 44 6.43 1.69 1.32
CA LEU A 44 5.85 0.46 0.79
C LEU A 44 6.84 -0.28 -0.11
N ARG A 45 7.48 0.44 -1.05
CA ARG A 45 8.48 -0.15 -1.95
C ARG A 45 9.65 -0.74 -1.16
N ASP A 46 10.21 0.02 -0.24
CA ASP A 46 11.38 -0.39 0.53
C ASP A 46 11.04 -1.62 1.42
N CYS A 47 9.83 -1.67 1.99
CA CYS A 47 9.31 -2.84 2.72
C CYS A 47 9.18 -4.08 1.83
N LEU A 48 8.70 -3.93 0.59
CA LEU A 48 8.58 -5.05 -0.37
C LEU A 48 9.94 -5.51 -0.90
N ILE A 49 10.91 -4.59 -1.08
CA ILE A 49 12.30 -4.93 -1.43
C ILE A 49 12.94 -5.75 -0.31
N ALA A 50 12.76 -5.36 0.95
CA ALA A 50 13.27 -6.10 2.12
C ALA A 50 12.71 -7.53 2.21
N GLN A 51 11.59 -7.81 1.54
CA GLN A 51 10.99 -9.14 1.44
C GLN A 51 11.46 -9.96 0.23
N ASN A 52 12.57 -9.56 -0.40
CA ASN A 52 13.12 -10.19 -1.62
C ASN A 52 12.13 -10.18 -2.80
N ARG A 53 11.29 -9.14 -2.90
CA ARG A 53 10.33 -8.99 -4.01
C ARG A 53 10.53 -7.65 -4.76
N PRO A 54 11.74 -7.39 -5.30
CA PRO A 54 12.06 -6.09 -5.89
C PRO A 54 11.19 -5.75 -7.12
N ILE A 55 10.93 -6.72 -8.01
CA ILE A 55 10.09 -6.50 -9.20
C ILE A 55 8.67 -6.08 -8.78
N PHE A 56 8.07 -6.85 -7.87
CA PHE A 56 6.75 -6.55 -7.35
C PHE A 56 6.71 -5.21 -6.60
N ALA A 57 7.77 -4.87 -5.85
CA ALA A 57 7.88 -3.59 -5.15
C ALA A 57 7.76 -2.39 -6.11
N TRP A 58 8.46 -2.44 -7.24
CA TRP A 58 8.38 -1.40 -8.26
C TRP A 58 7.01 -1.36 -8.96
N CYS A 59 6.42 -2.50 -9.28
CA CYS A 59 5.07 -2.57 -9.84
C CYS A 59 4.03 -1.98 -8.88
N ALA A 60 4.09 -2.35 -7.60
CA ALA A 60 3.20 -1.83 -6.57
C ALA A 60 3.39 -0.32 -6.37
N TRP A 61 4.65 0.14 -6.34
CA TRP A 61 4.98 1.57 -6.24
C TRP A 61 4.42 2.40 -7.39
N LEU A 62 4.57 1.91 -8.63
CA LEU A 62 3.98 2.55 -9.81
C LEU A 62 2.45 2.56 -9.73
N ALA A 63 1.83 1.45 -9.33
CA ALA A 63 0.38 1.37 -9.19
C ALA A 63 -0.18 2.39 -8.18
N VAL A 64 0.43 2.52 -6.99
CA VAL A 64 -0.04 3.49 -5.98
C VAL A 64 0.24 4.94 -6.40
N ARG A 65 1.33 5.22 -7.13
CA ARG A 65 1.63 6.54 -7.71
C ARG A 65 0.60 6.96 -8.76
N CYS A 66 0.28 6.06 -9.70
CA CYS A 66 -0.64 6.34 -10.79
C CYS A 66 -2.11 6.37 -10.34
N PHE A 67 -2.52 5.41 -9.51
CA PHE A 67 -3.93 5.21 -9.14
C PHE A 67 -4.30 5.73 -7.75
N GLY A 68 -3.32 6.03 -6.89
CA GLY A 68 -3.59 6.49 -5.53
C GLY A 68 -4.37 7.80 -5.48
N TRP A 69 -4.10 8.72 -6.42
CA TRP A 69 -4.83 9.99 -6.51
C TRP A 69 -6.27 9.80 -7.02
N TYR A 70 -6.48 8.87 -7.96
CA TYR A 70 -7.81 8.52 -8.47
C TYR A 70 -8.73 7.98 -7.37
N PHE A 71 -8.24 7.03 -6.57
CA PHE A 71 -9.01 6.49 -5.44
C PHE A 71 -9.26 7.51 -4.34
N TRP A 72 -8.33 8.43 -4.10
CA TRP A 72 -8.52 9.48 -3.10
C TRP A 72 -9.49 10.57 -3.53
N LYS A 73 -9.45 11.00 -4.79
CA LYS A 73 -10.42 11.94 -5.35
C LYS A 73 -11.83 11.36 -5.26
N LYS A 74 -11.99 10.06 -5.53
CA LYS A 74 -13.26 9.34 -5.33
C LYS A 74 -13.73 9.32 -3.87
N LYS A 75 -12.81 9.25 -2.90
CA LYS A 75 -13.12 9.30 -1.46
C LYS A 75 -13.47 10.69 -0.93
N LYS A 76 -12.97 11.76 -1.55
CA LYS A 76 -13.30 13.17 -1.20
C LYS A 76 -14.57 13.71 -1.88
N GLY A 77 -15.12 12.98 -2.86
CA GLY A 77 -16.33 13.38 -3.58
C GLY A 77 -17.64 12.83 -2.99
N LYS A 78 -17.64 12.38 -1.73
CA LYS A 78 -18.85 12.03 -0.97
C LYS A 78 -18.91 12.86 0.28
#